data_AF-A0A380P1D4-F1
#
_entry.id   AF-A0A380P1D4-F1
#
_cell.length_a   1.000
_cell.length_b   1.000
_cell.length_c   1.000
_cell.angle_alpha   90.00
_cell.angle_beta   90.00
_cell.angle_gamma   90.00
#
_symmetry.space_group_name_H-M   'P 1'
#
loop_
_entity.id
_entity.type
_entity.pdbx_description
1 polymer ?
#
loop_
_entity_poly.entity_id
_entity_poly.type
_entity_poly.pdbx_seq_one_letter_code
_entity_poly.pdbx_strand_id
1 'polypeptide(L)'
;MQTIEEQDYMKQKDGKLELGGIVLGLGMNTEDTYQKEQYGANFVQKISAEDRVAQGKEMAQEVVQRYRKMNGISNDVPIVVAMYAQAPDDSLAGGNFYSWNKSASGDKLGNWNKLNYKTVTLPIQGSQDDPNQKSPAADLNKSFTNFTNNVQNFFPNLSSVTGQATYKDSQVKELNVTISTQFYSATEITNFANYVAQVAPNYLPKGVPVKISISSSSNMQAYVTKQANDDKYTTTILGNN
;
A
#
# COMPACT_ATOMS: atom_id res chain seq x y z
N MET A 1 2.97 -3.56 -19.50
CA MET A 1 1.96 -2.95 -18.59
C MET A 1 0.96 -4.03 -18.25
N GLN A 2 0.58 -4.17 -16.98
CA GLN A 2 -0.27 -5.24 -16.49
C GLN A 2 -1.72 -4.79 -16.29
N THR A 3 -1.90 -3.60 -15.74
CA THR A 3 -3.21 -3.07 -15.35
C THR A 3 -3.30 -1.57 -15.64
N ILE A 4 -4.52 -1.12 -15.94
CA ILE A 4 -4.91 0.29 -15.93
C ILE A 4 -6.13 0.40 -15.02
N GLU A 5 -6.13 1.38 -14.11
CA GLU A 5 -7.29 1.77 -13.30
C GLU A 5 -7.64 3.23 -13.60
N GLU A 6 -8.93 3.53 -13.66
CA GLU A 6 -9.49 4.87 -13.92
C GLU A 6 -10.33 5.32 -12.73
N GLN A 7 -10.17 6.59 -12.34
CA GLN A 7 -11.02 7.25 -11.36
C GLN A 7 -11.49 8.60 -11.88
N ASP A 8 -12.80 8.76 -12.01
CA ASP A 8 -13.45 9.99 -12.42
C ASP A 8 -13.81 10.86 -11.21
N TYR A 9 -13.42 12.14 -11.29
CA TYR A 9 -13.70 13.13 -10.27
C TYR A 9 -14.74 14.11 -10.80
N MET A 10 -15.96 14.02 -10.28
CA MET A 10 -17.10 14.82 -10.73
C MET A 10 -17.23 16.11 -9.92
N LYS A 11 -17.71 17.18 -10.55
CA LYS A 11 -18.12 18.43 -9.91
C LYS A 11 -19.62 18.60 -10.06
N GLN A 12 -20.28 19.09 -9.03
CA GLN A 12 -21.68 19.45 -9.11
C GLN A 12 -21.81 20.90 -9.64
N LYS A 13 -22.63 21.08 -10.66
CA LYS A 13 -22.99 22.39 -11.23
C LYS A 13 -24.47 22.37 -11.57
N ASP A 14 -25.23 23.32 -11.02
CA ASP A 14 -26.68 23.47 -11.25
C ASP A 14 -27.47 22.16 -11.05
N GLY A 15 -27.11 21.39 -10.02
CA GLY A 15 -27.75 20.11 -9.71
C GLY A 15 -27.34 18.94 -10.61
N LYS A 16 -26.44 19.14 -11.58
CA LYS A 16 -25.90 18.10 -12.46
C LYS A 16 -24.44 17.79 -12.13
N LEU A 17 -24.01 16.57 -12.45
CA LEU A 17 -22.61 16.16 -12.34
C LEU A 17 -21.91 16.39 -13.68
N GLU A 18 -20.80 17.13 -13.63
CA GLU A 18 -19.91 17.35 -14.76
C GLU A 18 -18.53 16.77 -14.44
N LEU A 19 -17.85 16.20 -15.43
CA LEU A 19 -16.52 15.64 -15.24
C LEU A 19 -15.52 16.75 -14.92
N GLY A 20 -14.89 16.67 -13.74
CA GLY A 20 -13.96 17.65 -13.22
C GLY A 20 -12.49 17.27 -13.33
N GLY A 21 -12.19 16.00 -13.59
CA GLY A 21 -10.85 15.45 -13.78
C GLY A 21 -10.82 13.93 -13.78
N ILE A 22 -9.74 13.35 -14.30
CA ILE A 22 -9.53 11.90 -14.36
C ILE A 22 -8.18 11.56 -13.74
N VAL A 23 -8.11 10.49 -12.96
CA VAL A 23 -6.86 9.89 -12.51
C VAL A 23 -6.71 8.50 -13.14
N LEU A 24 -5.57 8.28 -13.79
CA LEU A 24 -5.22 7.01 -14.41
C LEU A 24 -4.04 6.38 -13.69
N GLY A 25 -4.24 5.20 -13.12
CA GLY A 25 -3.18 4.37 -12.52
C GLY A 25 -2.65 3.37 -13.53
N LEU A 26 -1.35 3.39 -13.84
CA LEU A 26 -0.71 2.45 -14.76
C LEU A 26 0.20 1.49 -13.98
N GLY A 27 -0.21 0.23 -13.90
CA GLY A 27 0.54 -0.86 -13.26
C GLY A 27 1.61 -1.42 -14.20
N MET A 28 2.87 -1.21 -13.85
CA MET A 28 4.03 -1.64 -14.62
C MET A 28 4.73 -2.80 -13.94
N ASN A 29 4.90 -3.91 -14.67
CA ASN A 29 5.66 -5.08 -14.23
C ASN A 29 7.09 -4.70 -13.84
N THR A 30 7.57 -5.21 -12.71
CA THR A 30 9.01 -5.27 -12.39
C THR A 30 9.64 -6.58 -12.88
N GLU A 31 8.81 -7.60 -13.07
CA GLU A 31 9.17 -8.86 -13.67
C GLU A 31 7.99 -9.39 -14.48
N ASP A 32 8.28 -10.19 -15.49
CA ASP A 32 7.28 -10.80 -16.36
C ASP A 32 7.44 -12.32 -16.32
N THR A 33 6.39 -13.01 -15.87
CA THR A 33 6.34 -14.47 -15.75
C THR A 33 5.66 -15.06 -16.97
N TYR A 34 6.35 -15.93 -17.70
CA TYR A 34 5.83 -16.55 -18.93
C TYR A 34 6.20 -18.03 -19.05
N GLN A 35 5.40 -18.79 -19.78
CA GLN A 35 5.68 -20.18 -20.15
C GLN A 35 6.05 -20.26 -21.63
N LYS A 36 7.06 -21.07 -21.96
CA LYS A 36 7.49 -21.29 -23.36
C LYS A 36 6.64 -22.33 -24.09
N GLU A 37 5.96 -23.18 -23.33
CA GLU A 37 5.08 -24.23 -23.81
C GLU A 37 3.89 -24.35 -22.85
N GLN A 38 2.75 -24.79 -23.35
CA GLN A 38 1.54 -24.91 -22.55
C GLN A 38 1.75 -25.91 -21.41
N TYR A 39 1.47 -25.49 -20.17
CA TYR A 39 1.71 -26.27 -18.93
C TYR A 39 3.19 -26.55 -18.63
N GLY A 40 4.12 -25.81 -19.25
CA GLY A 40 5.55 -25.89 -18.97
C GLY A 40 5.97 -25.12 -17.71
N ALA A 41 7.29 -25.05 -17.50
CA ALA A 41 7.84 -24.26 -16.40
C ALA A 41 7.63 -22.75 -16.59
N ASN A 42 7.48 -22.03 -15.47
CA ASN A 42 7.46 -20.56 -15.46
C ASN A 42 8.89 -20.02 -15.57
N PHE A 43 9.09 -19.10 -16.51
CA PHE A 43 10.30 -18.30 -16.66
C PHE A 43 10.02 -16.88 -16.22
N VAL A 44 10.99 -16.25 -15.55
CA VAL A 44 10.88 -14.87 -15.06
C VAL A 44 11.86 -13.99 -15.81
N GLN A 45 11.36 -12.96 -16.47
CA GLN A 45 12.16 -11.89 -17.05
C GLN A 45 12.11 -10.66 -16.16
N LYS A 46 13.24 -10.27 -15.56
CA LYS A 46 13.34 -9.03 -14.79
C LYS A 46 13.34 -7.82 -15.73
N ILE A 47 12.61 -6.79 -15.36
CA ILE A 47 12.53 -5.52 -16.08
C ILE A 47 13.31 -4.47 -15.28
N SER A 48 14.30 -3.84 -15.92
CA SER A 48 15.08 -2.80 -15.26
C SER A 48 14.21 -1.61 -14.86
N ALA A 49 14.63 -0.85 -13.85
CA ALA A 49 13.89 0.35 -13.43
C ALA A 49 13.85 1.39 -14.56
N GLU A 50 14.96 1.50 -15.31
CA GLU A 50 15.15 2.39 -16.44
C GLU A 50 14.17 2.07 -17.58
N ASP A 51 14.12 0.81 -18.01
CA ASP A 51 13.23 0.37 -19.09
C ASP A 51 11.76 0.52 -18.69
N ARG A 52 11.41 0.12 -17.45
CA ARG A 52 10.06 0.25 -16.91
C ARG A 52 9.60 1.72 -16.89
N VAL A 53 10.50 2.64 -16.53
CA VAL A 53 10.22 4.08 -16.54
C VAL A 53 10.06 4.60 -17.96
N ALA A 54 10.98 4.25 -18.87
CA ALA A 54 10.93 4.69 -20.27
C ALA A 54 9.63 4.24 -20.95
N GLN A 55 9.36 2.93 -20.91
CA GLN A 55 8.16 2.33 -21.50
C GLN A 55 6.87 2.84 -20.84
N GLY A 56 6.86 2.99 -19.52
CA GLY A 56 5.71 3.53 -18.81
C GLY A 56 5.34 4.95 -19.24
N LYS A 57 6.33 5.81 -19.49
CA LYS A 57 6.10 7.19 -19.96
C LYS A 57 5.54 7.24 -21.38
N GLU A 58 6.05 6.37 -22.26
CA GLU A 58 5.56 6.23 -23.63
C GLU A 58 4.10 5.74 -23.65
N MET A 59 3.80 4.67 -22.90
CA MET A 59 2.43 4.14 -22.77
C MET A 59 1.48 5.18 -22.15
N ALA A 60 1.92 5.92 -21.12
CA ALA A 60 1.12 6.99 -20.51
C ALA A 60 0.73 8.08 -21.53
N GLN A 61 1.67 8.48 -22.38
CA GLN A 61 1.42 9.49 -23.41
C GLN A 61 0.41 8.98 -24.45
N GLU A 62 0.48 7.71 -24.84
CA GLU A 62 -0.50 7.10 -25.74
C GLU A 62 -1.89 6.97 -25.08
N VAL A 63 -1.95 6.54 -23.82
CA VAL A 63 -3.20 6.43 -23.05
C VAL A 63 -3.91 7.79 -22.98
N VAL A 64 -3.20 8.87 -22.62
CA VAL A 64 -3.79 10.23 -22.57
C VAL A 64 -4.33 10.66 -23.94
N GLN A 65 -3.60 10.38 -25.03
CA GLN A 65 -4.08 10.69 -26.38
C GLN A 65 -5.34 9.92 -26.75
N ARG A 66 -5.49 8.67 -26.30
CA ARG A 66 -6.69 7.87 -26.51
C ARG A 66 -7.87 8.42 -25.71
N TYR A 67 -7.67 8.77 -24.44
CA TYR A 67 -8.70 9.38 -23.59
C TYR A 67 -9.22 10.69 -24.17
N ARG A 68 -8.34 11.54 -24.72
CA ARG A 68 -8.75 12.80 -25.39
C ARG A 68 -9.59 12.62 -26.64
N LYS A 69 -9.63 11.42 -27.22
CA LYS A 69 -10.48 11.09 -28.38
C LYS A 69 -11.84 10.53 -27.96
N MET A 70 -12.05 10.25 -26.67
CA MET A 70 -13.33 9.74 -26.17
C MET A 70 -14.36 10.86 -26.01
N ASN A 71 -15.62 10.54 -26.25
CA ASN A 71 -16.72 11.48 -26.08
C ASN A 71 -16.87 11.86 -24.60
N GLY A 72 -17.04 13.15 -24.32
CA GLY A 72 -17.23 13.66 -22.96
C GLY A 72 -15.93 14.07 -22.24
N ILE A 73 -14.77 13.75 -22.79
CA ILE A 73 -13.48 14.18 -22.25
C ILE A 73 -12.97 15.38 -23.06
N SER A 74 -13.42 16.57 -22.68
CA SER A 74 -12.97 17.81 -23.32
C SER A 74 -11.46 18.03 -23.12
N ASN A 75 -10.85 18.89 -23.93
CA ASN A 75 -9.42 19.23 -23.78
C ASN A 75 -9.08 19.85 -22.43
N ASP A 76 -10.04 20.43 -21.73
CA ASP A 76 -9.81 21.16 -20.47
C ASP A 76 -9.99 20.30 -19.22
N VAL A 77 -10.49 19.07 -19.35
CA VAL A 77 -10.56 18.12 -18.23
C VAL A 77 -9.15 17.72 -17.84
N PRO A 78 -8.67 17.99 -16.60
CA PRO A 78 -7.32 17.59 -16.23
C PRO A 78 -7.21 16.06 -16.12
N ILE A 79 -6.15 15.48 -16.68
CA ILE A 79 -5.85 14.04 -16.57
C ILE A 79 -4.54 13.88 -15.81
N VAL A 80 -4.59 13.21 -14.66
CA VAL A 80 -3.42 12.82 -13.88
C VAL A 80 -3.08 11.37 -14.23
N VAL A 81 -1.81 11.10 -14.50
CA VAL A 81 -1.31 9.73 -14.71
C VAL A 81 -0.34 9.40 -13.59
N ALA A 82 -0.65 8.37 -12.81
CA ALA A 82 0.19 7.85 -11.74
C ALA A 82 0.75 6.49 -12.14
N MET A 83 2.07 6.35 -12.06
CA MET A 83 2.76 5.13 -12.44
C MET A 83 3.08 4.30 -11.21
N TYR A 84 2.72 3.02 -11.27
CA TYR A 84 2.88 2.06 -10.19
C TYR A 84 3.81 0.93 -10.60
N ALA A 85 4.79 0.60 -9.76
CA ALA A 85 5.65 -0.56 -9.93
C ALA A 85 5.01 -1.73 -9.20
N GLN A 86 4.63 -2.77 -9.93
CA GLN A 86 4.12 -4.00 -9.33
C GLN A 86 5.20 -4.65 -8.47
N ALA A 87 4.79 -5.37 -7.44
CA ALA A 87 5.73 -6.19 -6.69
C ALA A 87 5.93 -7.53 -7.43
N PRO A 88 7.08 -8.19 -7.23
CA PRO A 88 7.26 -9.60 -7.58
C PRO A 88 6.15 -10.50 -7.02
N ASP A 89 5.88 -11.61 -7.69
CA ASP A 89 4.80 -12.54 -7.29
C ASP A 89 5.02 -13.14 -5.88
N ASP A 90 6.29 -13.26 -5.46
CA ASP A 90 6.70 -13.80 -4.16
C ASP A 90 6.86 -12.72 -3.07
N SER A 91 6.54 -11.46 -3.38
CA SER A 91 6.72 -10.35 -2.45
C SER A 91 5.70 -10.36 -1.32
N LEU A 92 6.19 -10.27 -0.08
CA LEU A 92 5.38 -10.09 1.13
C LEU A 92 4.87 -8.64 1.32
N ALA A 93 5.22 -7.75 0.40
CA ALA A 93 4.82 -6.36 0.37
C ALA A 93 4.23 -6.00 -0.99
N GLY A 94 3.28 -5.06 -0.99
CA GLY A 94 2.76 -4.50 -2.23
C GLY A 94 3.80 -3.70 -3.04
N GLY A 95 3.44 -3.41 -4.28
CA GLY A 95 4.15 -2.50 -5.15
C GLY A 95 4.11 -1.05 -4.68
N ASN A 96 4.68 -0.12 -5.46
CA ASN A 96 4.79 1.28 -5.06
C ASN A 96 4.59 2.25 -6.23
N PHE A 97 3.93 3.38 -5.99
CA PHE A 97 3.92 4.49 -6.93
C PHE A 97 5.32 5.11 -7.04
N TYR A 98 5.80 5.31 -8.26
CA TYR A 98 7.17 5.78 -8.50
C TYR A 98 7.25 7.09 -9.28
N SER A 99 6.17 7.50 -9.95
CA SER A 99 6.15 8.71 -10.77
C SER A 99 4.72 9.15 -11.06
N TRP A 100 4.48 10.45 -11.23
CA TRP A 100 3.22 10.95 -11.75
C TRP A 100 3.41 12.18 -12.65
N ASN A 101 2.42 12.43 -13.51
CA ASN A 101 2.36 13.61 -14.37
C ASN A 101 0.91 14.06 -14.52
N LYS A 102 0.70 15.29 -14.97
CA LYS A 102 -0.62 15.86 -15.21
C LYS A 102 -0.65 16.57 -16.54
N SER A 103 -1.59 16.17 -17.39
CA SER A 103 -2.10 17.02 -18.46
C SER A 103 -3.15 17.95 -17.86
N ALA A 104 -2.81 19.23 -17.69
CA ALA A 104 -3.78 20.24 -17.26
C ALA A 104 -4.81 20.52 -18.37
N SER A 105 -4.36 20.49 -19.62
CA SER A 105 -5.18 20.61 -20.82
C SER A 105 -4.49 19.92 -22.01
N GLY A 106 -5.27 19.51 -23.01
CA GLY A 106 -4.75 18.87 -24.22
C GLY A 106 -4.18 17.46 -23.97
N ASP A 107 -3.45 16.91 -24.93
CA ASP A 107 -3.05 15.49 -24.92
C ASP A 107 -1.60 15.23 -24.48
N LYS A 108 -0.82 16.27 -24.16
CA LYS A 108 0.60 16.14 -23.82
C LYS A 108 0.83 16.00 -22.32
N LEU A 109 1.75 15.10 -21.96
CA LEU A 109 2.31 15.01 -20.61
C LEU A 109 3.62 15.81 -20.54
N GLY A 110 3.75 16.65 -19.52
CA GLY A 110 4.91 17.52 -19.32
C GLY A 110 6.04 16.85 -18.54
N ASN A 111 6.59 17.56 -17.57
CA ASN A 111 7.62 17.01 -16.69
C ASN A 111 7.03 16.04 -15.66
N TRP A 112 7.70 14.90 -15.50
CA TRP A 112 7.31 13.87 -14.55
C TRP A 112 7.84 14.17 -13.15
N ASN A 113 6.97 14.02 -12.16
CA ASN A 113 7.31 14.14 -10.75
C ASN A 113 7.66 12.76 -10.19
N LYS A 114 8.87 12.62 -9.66
CA LYS A 114 9.32 11.37 -9.04
C LYS A 114 8.63 11.17 -7.69
N LEU A 115 8.27 9.93 -7.40
CA LEU A 115 7.80 9.49 -6.08
C LEU A 115 8.77 8.47 -5.53
N ASN A 116 9.26 8.68 -4.31
CA ASN A 116 10.19 7.77 -3.64
C ASN A 116 9.45 6.95 -2.58
N TYR A 117 8.38 6.26 -2.98
CA TYR A 117 7.69 5.33 -2.09
C TYR A 117 8.44 4.00 -2.00
N LYS A 118 8.44 3.41 -0.80
CA LYS A 118 8.94 2.05 -0.56
C LYS A 118 8.09 1.40 0.52
N THR A 119 7.71 0.15 0.32
CA THR A 119 7.03 -0.66 1.34
C THR A 119 8.00 -1.70 1.90
N VAL A 120 7.99 -1.86 3.23
CA VAL A 120 8.84 -2.79 3.96
C VAL A 120 7.96 -3.69 4.82
N THR A 121 8.20 -5.01 4.78
CA THR A 121 7.55 -5.98 5.65
C THR A 121 8.27 -6.07 7.00
N LEU A 122 7.50 -6.18 8.08
CA LEU A 122 7.96 -6.30 9.47
C LEU A 122 7.42 -7.60 10.10
N PRO A 123 8.14 -8.25 11.03
CA PRO A 123 9.53 -7.96 11.34
C PRO A 123 10.42 -8.24 10.13
N ILE A 124 11.51 -7.49 10.00
CA ILE A 124 12.48 -7.70 8.93
C ILE A 124 13.23 -9.01 9.24
N GLN A 125 13.36 -9.89 8.24
CA GLN A 125 14.05 -11.18 8.37
C GLN A 125 15.25 -11.28 7.42
N GLY A 126 16.24 -12.09 7.80
CA GLY A 126 17.38 -12.43 6.94
C GLY A 126 18.35 -11.27 6.71
N SER A 127 18.94 -11.21 5.51
CA SER A 127 19.97 -10.22 5.15
C SER A 127 19.47 -8.77 5.12
N GLN A 128 18.16 -8.54 5.23
CA GLN A 128 17.58 -7.20 5.35
C GLN A 128 17.63 -6.67 6.81
N ASP A 129 17.89 -7.52 7.79
CA ASP A 129 18.06 -7.18 9.21
C ASP A 129 19.56 -6.94 9.57
N ASP A 130 20.40 -6.61 8.58
CA ASP A 130 21.81 -6.33 8.82
C ASP A 130 21.98 -5.07 9.69
N PRO A 131 22.50 -5.19 10.93
CA PRO A 131 22.70 -4.06 11.84
C PRO A 131 23.67 -3.00 11.31
N ASN A 132 24.50 -3.36 10.32
CA ASN A 132 25.46 -2.45 9.69
C ASN A 132 24.84 -1.65 8.54
N GLN A 133 23.66 -2.06 8.04
CA GLN A 133 22.91 -1.28 7.07
C GLN A 133 21.98 -0.32 7.81
N LYS A 134 22.27 0.99 7.72
CA LYS A 134 21.35 2.05 8.15
C LYS A 134 20.12 2.08 7.24
N SER A 135 19.22 1.12 7.41
CA SER A 135 17.90 1.15 6.80
C SER A 135 17.03 2.15 7.55
N PRO A 136 16.30 3.06 6.86
CA PRO A 136 15.27 3.89 7.51
C PRO A 136 14.24 3.08 8.31
N ALA A 137 14.15 1.77 8.06
CA ALA A 137 13.26 0.86 8.76
C ALA A 137 13.85 0.18 10.00
N ALA A 138 15.14 0.33 10.31
CA ALA A 138 15.78 -0.37 11.43
C ALA A 138 15.16 0.01 12.79
N ASP A 139 14.98 1.32 13.04
CA ASP A 139 14.36 1.81 14.28
C ASP A 139 12.90 1.36 14.40
N LEU A 140 12.16 1.39 13.28
CA LEU A 140 10.79 0.88 13.23
C LEU A 140 10.76 -0.63 13.45
N ASN A 141 11.69 -1.39 12.90
CA ASN A 141 11.80 -2.84 13.08
C ASN A 141 12.03 -3.18 14.56
N LYS A 142 12.98 -2.52 15.22
CA LYS A 142 13.22 -2.72 16.66
C LYS A 142 11.97 -2.42 17.48
N SER A 143 11.31 -1.31 17.18
CA SER A 143 10.10 -0.90 17.91
C SER A 143 8.93 -1.86 17.65
N PHE A 144 8.77 -2.33 16.42
CA PHE A 144 7.79 -3.34 16.02
C PHE A 144 8.05 -4.70 16.69
N THR A 145 9.29 -5.16 16.76
CA THR A 145 9.66 -6.39 17.48
C THR A 145 9.33 -6.28 18.97
N ASN A 146 9.60 -5.13 19.59
CA ASN A 146 9.21 -4.90 20.98
C ASN A 146 7.69 -4.87 21.19
N PHE A 147 6.95 -4.28 20.25
CA PHE A 147 5.48 -4.35 20.22
C PHE A 147 5.02 -5.82 20.16
N THR A 148 5.51 -6.59 19.19
CA THR A 148 5.17 -8.01 19.02
C THR A 148 5.45 -8.81 20.27
N ASN A 149 6.63 -8.65 20.88
CA ASN A 149 6.99 -9.34 22.13
C ASN A 149 6.02 -9.00 23.28
N ASN A 150 5.63 -7.73 23.45
CA ASN A 150 4.68 -7.33 24.50
C ASN A 150 3.28 -7.86 24.26
N VAL A 151 2.84 -7.91 23.00
CA VAL A 151 1.55 -8.49 22.63
C VAL A 151 1.55 -10.01 22.89
N GLN A 152 2.61 -10.69 22.49
CA GLN A 152 2.76 -12.14 22.63
C GLN A 152 2.97 -12.59 24.09
N ASN A 153 3.60 -11.77 24.93
CA ASN A 153 3.73 -12.07 26.36
C ASN A 153 2.38 -12.07 27.09
N PHE A 154 1.43 -11.24 26.66
CA PHE A 154 0.09 -11.18 27.25
C PHE A 154 -0.87 -12.21 26.63
N PHE A 155 -0.73 -12.47 25.33
CA PHE A 155 -1.45 -13.53 24.61
C PHE A 155 -0.45 -14.47 23.94
N PRO A 156 -0.06 -15.60 24.57
CA PRO A 156 0.96 -16.48 24.02
C PRO A 156 0.51 -17.25 22.75
N ASN A 157 -0.80 -17.38 22.52
CA ASN A 157 -1.38 -18.16 21.42
C ASN A 157 -1.49 -17.38 20.10
N LEU A 158 -0.60 -16.42 19.82
CA LEU A 158 -0.57 -15.74 18.52
C LEU A 158 0.01 -16.67 17.45
N SER A 159 -0.67 -16.74 16.31
CA SER A 159 -0.17 -17.43 15.12
C SER A 159 0.87 -16.58 14.38
N SER A 160 0.63 -15.27 14.25
CA SER A 160 1.60 -14.33 13.68
C SER A 160 1.31 -12.88 14.04
N VAL A 161 2.35 -12.04 14.01
CA VAL A 161 2.26 -10.58 14.04
C VAL A 161 3.16 -10.04 12.92
N THR A 162 2.56 -9.51 11.87
CA THR A 162 3.28 -8.96 10.71
C THR A 162 2.88 -7.52 10.45
N GLY A 163 3.76 -6.76 9.80
CA GLY A 163 3.53 -5.38 9.45
C GLY A 163 3.94 -5.05 8.02
N GLN A 164 3.31 -4.05 7.43
CA GLN A 164 3.72 -3.40 6.19
C GLN A 164 3.82 -1.91 6.47
N ALA A 165 5.04 -1.39 6.40
CA ALA A 165 5.34 0.02 6.60
C ALA A 165 5.62 0.68 5.25
N THR A 166 4.84 1.69 4.90
CA THR A 166 5.06 2.50 3.70
C THR A 166 5.89 3.72 4.06
N TYR A 167 6.97 3.92 3.34
CA TYR A 167 7.88 5.06 3.44
C TYR A 167 7.73 5.96 2.23
N LYS A 168 7.92 7.26 2.44
CA LYS A 168 8.16 8.23 1.39
C LYS A 168 9.33 9.11 1.80
N ASP A 169 10.34 9.22 0.94
CA ASP A 169 11.54 10.02 1.21
C ASP A 169 12.21 9.65 2.55
N SER A 170 12.31 8.35 2.82
CA SER A 170 12.85 7.76 4.06
C SER A 170 12.07 8.05 5.34
N GLN A 171 10.90 8.66 5.26
CA GLN A 171 9.99 8.83 6.40
C GLN A 171 8.83 7.85 6.30
N VAL A 172 8.51 7.17 7.40
CA VAL A 172 7.29 6.37 7.49
C VAL A 172 6.07 7.26 7.24
N LYS A 173 5.13 6.76 6.45
CA LYS A 173 3.87 7.43 6.11
C LYS A 173 2.66 6.65 6.57
N GLU A 174 2.77 5.32 6.67
CA GLU A 174 1.69 4.46 7.13
C GLU A 174 2.27 3.16 7.69
N LEU A 175 1.61 2.60 8.70
CA LEU A 175 1.89 1.27 9.21
C LEU A 175 0.60 0.44 9.27
N ASN A 176 0.56 -0.63 8.49
CA ASN A 176 -0.47 -1.66 8.59
C ASN A 176 0.09 -2.86 9.34
N VAL A 177 -0.58 -3.30 10.40
CA VAL A 177 -0.22 -4.47 11.20
C VAL A 177 -1.33 -5.51 11.06
N THR A 178 -0.95 -6.77 10.89
CA THR A 178 -1.87 -7.90 10.96
C THR A 178 -1.45 -8.80 12.10
N ILE A 179 -2.38 -9.03 13.03
CA ILE A 179 -2.22 -9.99 14.12
C ILE A 179 -3.17 -11.15 13.85
N SER A 180 -2.60 -12.33 13.68
CA SER A 180 -3.37 -13.57 13.47
C SER A 180 -3.31 -14.42 14.72
N THR A 181 -4.46 -14.85 15.23
CA THR A 181 -4.56 -15.72 16.41
C THR A 181 -5.87 -16.50 16.40
N GLN A 182 -5.95 -17.55 17.21
CA GLN A 182 -7.17 -18.33 17.41
C GLN A 182 -7.86 -17.82 18.67
N PHE A 183 -9.07 -17.27 18.50
CA PHE A 183 -9.91 -16.84 19.63
C PHE A 183 -10.96 -17.89 19.94
N TYR A 184 -11.27 -18.02 21.23
CA TYR A 184 -12.30 -18.94 21.71
C TYR A 184 -13.58 -18.21 22.16
N SER A 185 -13.54 -16.88 22.34
CA SER A 185 -14.73 -16.09 22.72
C SER A 185 -14.67 -14.61 22.29
N ALA A 186 -15.83 -13.96 22.19
CA ALA A 186 -15.94 -12.51 21.92
C ALA A 186 -15.31 -11.64 23.03
N THR A 187 -15.38 -12.09 24.29
CA THR A 187 -14.74 -11.41 25.42
C THR A 187 -13.22 -11.41 25.28
N GLU A 188 -12.64 -12.53 24.84
CA GLU A 188 -11.21 -12.65 24.58
C GLU A 188 -10.75 -11.70 23.46
N ILE A 189 -11.51 -11.65 22.35
CA ILE A 189 -11.26 -10.71 21.24
C ILE A 189 -11.26 -9.26 21.76
N THR A 190 -12.28 -8.90 22.56
CA THR A 190 -12.44 -7.55 23.09
C THR A 190 -11.28 -7.16 24.01
N ASN A 191 -10.93 -8.03 24.96
CA ASN A 191 -9.81 -7.81 25.88
C ASN A 191 -8.49 -7.70 25.12
N PHE A 192 -8.28 -8.54 24.12
CA PHE A 192 -7.09 -8.49 23.30
C PHE A 192 -6.96 -7.19 22.50
N ALA A 193 -8.02 -6.80 21.79
CA ALA A 193 -8.01 -5.57 21.00
C ALA A 193 -7.78 -4.34 21.89
N ASN A 194 -8.39 -4.30 23.08
CA ASN A 194 -8.16 -3.24 24.06
C ASN A 194 -6.71 -3.23 24.57
N TYR A 195 -6.12 -4.38 24.86
CA TYR A 195 -4.72 -4.48 25.25
C TYR A 195 -3.79 -4.00 24.14
N VAL A 196 -4.03 -4.41 22.89
CA VAL A 196 -3.29 -3.94 21.71
C VAL A 196 -3.35 -2.42 21.60
N ALA A 197 -4.52 -1.81 21.81
CA ALA A 197 -4.70 -0.35 21.80
C ALA A 197 -3.94 0.36 22.93
N GLN A 198 -3.73 -0.29 24.09
CA GLN A 198 -2.95 0.23 25.21
C GLN A 198 -1.44 0.15 24.96
N VAL A 199 -0.98 -0.93 24.32
CA VAL A 199 0.45 -1.20 24.08
C VAL A 199 0.97 -0.45 22.86
N ALA A 200 0.19 -0.35 21.78
CA ALA A 200 0.59 0.25 20.52
C ALA A 200 1.23 1.66 20.65
N PRO A 201 0.71 2.61 21.44
CA PRO A 201 1.31 3.95 21.61
C PRO A 201 2.75 3.97 22.11
N ASN A 202 3.19 2.93 22.82
CA ASN A 202 4.52 2.86 23.43
C ASN A 202 5.60 2.41 22.43
N TYR A 203 5.21 1.80 21.31
CA TYR A 203 6.12 1.12 20.40
C TYR A 203 5.90 1.49 18.92
N LEU A 204 4.68 1.83 18.52
CA LEU A 204 4.34 2.12 17.13
C LEU A 204 4.54 3.62 16.81
N PRO A 205 4.80 3.97 15.54
CA PRO A 205 5.15 5.33 15.15
C PRO A 205 4.02 6.33 15.43
N LYS A 206 4.43 7.55 15.77
CA LYS A 206 3.53 8.69 16.01
C LYS A 206 3.48 9.60 14.78
N GLY A 207 2.40 10.38 14.65
CA GLY A 207 2.23 11.33 13.54
C GLY A 207 1.92 10.68 12.18
N VAL A 208 1.63 9.38 12.15
CA VAL A 208 1.25 8.64 10.93
C VAL A 208 0.03 7.75 11.21
N PRO A 209 -0.78 7.43 10.20
CA PRO A 209 -1.84 6.46 10.34
C PRO A 209 -1.27 5.08 10.70
N VAL A 210 -1.89 4.43 11.67
CA VAL A 210 -1.59 3.06 12.07
C VAL A 210 -2.89 2.27 12.10
N LYS A 211 -2.93 1.16 11.37
CA LYS A 211 -4.06 0.23 11.36
C LYS A 211 -3.58 -1.15 11.79
N ILE A 212 -4.18 -1.69 12.83
CA ILE A 212 -3.89 -3.02 13.34
C ILE A 212 -5.14 -3.86 13.12
N SER A 213 -5.05 -4.83 12.22
CA SER A 213 -6.12 -5.78 11.94
C SER A 213 -5.89 -7.04 12.77
N ILE A 214 -6.90 -7.45 13.53
CA ILE A 214 -6.86 -8.64 14.38
C ILE A 214 -7.76 -9.67 13.73
N SER A 215 -7.16 -10.78 13.29
CA SER A 215 -7.84 -11.79 12.47
C SER A 215 -7.71 -13.17 13.08
N SER A 216 -8.77 -13.94 12.89
CA SER A 216 -8.76 -15.41 13.04
C SER A 216 -8.32 -16.07 11.73
N SER A 217 -8.27 -17.40 11.69
CA SER A 217 -8.00 -18.16 10.47
C SER A 217 -9.03 -17.91 9.35
N SER A 218 -10.26 -17.51 9.69
CA SER A 218 -11.38 -17.39 8.74
C SER A 218 -11.76 -15.95 8.41
N ASN A 219 -11.63 -15.02 9.37
CA ASN A 219 -12.13 -13.64 9.21
C ASN A 219 -11.48 -12.67 10.20
N MET A 220 -11.56 -11.39 9.86
CA MET A 220 -11.19 -10.29 10.76
C MET A 220 -12.18 -10.20 11.92
N GLN A 221 -11.66 -10.09 13.13
CA GLN A 221 -12.41 -10.13 14.39
C GLN A 221 -12.49 -8.76 15.06
N ALA A 222 -11.46 -7.94 14.87
CA ALA A 222 -11.41 -6.57 15.36
C ALA A 222 -10.39 -5.75 14.56
N TYR A 223 -10.46 -4.43 14.68
CA TYR A 223 -9.37 -3.57 14.26
C TYR A 223 -9.13 -2.44 15.27
N VAL A 224 -7.87 -2.04 15.36
CA VAL A 224 -7.40 -0.95 16.22
C VAL A 224 -6.73 0.08 15.31
N THR A 225 -7.28 1.27 15.24
CA THR A 225 -6.87 2.31 14.28
C THR A 225 -6.53 3.61 14.96
N LYS A 226 -5.59 4.35 14.37
CA LYS A 226 -5.24 5.71 14.75
C LYS A 226 -4.91 6.50 13.48
N GLN A 227 -5.51 7.67 13.30
CA GLN A 227 -5.12 8.60 12.23
C GLN A 227 -3.87 9.38 12.61
N ALA A 228 -3.22 10.02 11.63
CA ALA A 228 -1.97 10.77 11.86
C ALA A 228 -2.07 11.81 12.99
N ASN A 229 -3.24 12.45 13.12
CA ASN A 229 -3.50 13.55 14.06
C ASN A 229 -4.28 13.11 15.31
N ASP A 230 -4.56 11.82 15.48
CA ASP A 230 -5.30 11.33 16.65
C ASP A 230 -4.34 11.12 17.83
N ASP A 231 -4.78 11.50 19.03
CA ASP A 231 -4.02 11.25 20.27
C ASP A 231 -4.17 9.80 20.77
N LYS A 232 -5.25 9.11 20.37
CA LYS A 232 -5.64 7.80 20.90
C LYS A 232 -5.95 6.81 19.78
N TYR A 233 -5.68 5.54 20.05
CA TYR A 233 -6.18 4.45 19.21
C TYR A 233 -7.66 4.20 19.50
N THR A 234 -8.43 3.91 18.44
CA THR A 234 -9.82 3.50 18.51
C THR A 234 -9.92 2.02 18.21
N THR A 235 -10.63 1.28 19.06
CA THR A 235 -10.90 -0.14 18.90
C THR A 235 -12.30 -0.35 18.33
N THR A 236 -12.42 -1.21 17.31
CA THR A 236 -13.72 -1.70 16.81
C THR A 236 -13.72 -3.21 16.84
N ILE A 237 -14.76 -3.81 17.43
CA ILE A 237 -14.97 -5.25 17.48
C ILE A 237 -15.97 -5.63 16.38
N LEU A 238 -15.64 -6.66 15.61
CA LEU A 238 -16.44 -7.17 14.50
C LEU A 238 -17.10 -8.52 14.79
N GLY A 239 -16.70 -9.17 15.89
CA GLY A 239 -17.27 -10.45 16.31
C GLY A 239 -18.79 -10.42 16.32
N ASN A 240 -19.41 -11.44 15.74
CA ASN A 240 -20.86 -11.59 15.57
C ASN A 240 -21.63 -11.25 16.86
N ASN A 241 -22.69 -10.45 16.71
CA ASN A 241 -23.86 -10.53 17.59
C ASN A 241 -24.46 -11.94 17.55
#